data_AF-A0A0U1M2L2-F1
#
_entry.id   AF-A0A0U1M2L2-F1
#
_cell.length_a   1.000
_cell.length_b   1.000
_cell.length_c   1.000
_cell.angle_alpha   90.00
_cell.angle_beta   90.00
_cell.angle_gamma   90.00
#
_symmetry.space_group_name_H-M   'P 1'
#
loop_
_entity.id
_entity.type
_entity.pdbx_description
1 polymer ?
#
loop_
_entity_poly.entity_id
_entity_poly.type
_entity_poly.pdbx_seq_one_letter_code
_entity_poly.pdbx_strand_id
1 'polypeptide(L)'
;MSRSAADATRFTATGPYVGPKAPYKLPDFNKSQQNPQQSSPNTPGQGGQGQGQAGAAKQGGSQETPRQKVERLRAQARAARLAQNGSLVDRMVERGRKTANSVHKVFIYTLIAASGVCGVLTIYSGISLTMWNRRQRELWLDRQLADLQAAREAYIAGTATPEQLEILRNEKIGDIAQQKIKEAEEQRLWNRTKRFLFDGMKTTEHQPAATPASAAAIGGEGGKIGVLEALNASKADEAASKSTAVLDQQQQQGGPLDVLAENAEASAKQSAKSWSNWIWRR
;
A
#
# COMPACT_ATOMS: atom_id res chain seq x y z
N MET A 1 28.49 48.15 8.27
CA MET A 1 28.87 47.72 6.90
C MET A 1 27.65 47.17 6.21
N SER A 2 27.01 48.01 5.41
CA SER A 2 25.81 47.71 4.63
C SER A 2 26.15 46.66 3.57
N ARG A 3 25.66 45.43 3.71
CA ARG A 3 25.84 44.39 2.70
C ARG A 3 24.86 44.67 1.55
N SER A 4 25.40 45.16 0.45
CA SER A 4 24.67 45.49 -0.76
C SER A 4 23.96 44.25 -1.32
N ALA A 5 22.68 44.38 -1.69
CA ALA A 5 21.85 43.32 -2.26
C ALA A 5 22.34 42.79 -3.63
N ALA A 6 23.43 43.34 -4.17
CA ALA A 6 24.07 42.90 -5.41
C ALA A 6 24.87 41.59 -5.28
N ASP A 7 25.14 41.10 -4.05
CA ASP A 7 25.92 39.86 -3.83
C ASP A 7 25.05 38.59 -3.64
N ALA A 8 23.72 38.73 -3.61
CA ALA A 8 22.80 37.63 -3.35
C ALA A 8 22.36 36.84 -4.61
N THR A 9 22.79 37.24 -5.81
CA THR A 9 22.41 36.58 -7.07
C THR A 9 23.57 35.85 -7.75
N ARG A 10 24.68 35.60 -7.03
CA ARG A 10 25.82 34.84 -7.54
C ARG A 10 25.64 33.31 -7.45
N PHE A 11 24.53 32.81 -6.92
CA PHE A 11 24.29 31.37 -6.74
C PHE A 11 23.10 30.78 -7.53
N THR A 12 22.56 31.49 -8.54
CA THR A 12 21.51 30.94 -9.42
C THR A 12 21.82 31.09 -10.92
N ALA A 13 23.10 31.14 -11.31
CA ALA A 13 23.49 31.09 -12.72
C ALA A 13 23.76 29.64 -13.18
N THR A 14 22.71 28.86 -13.39
CA THR A 14 22.79 27.61 -14.16
C THR A 14 22.60 27.92 -15.64
N GLY A 15 23.68 28.40 -16.27
CA GLY A 15 23.84 28.50 -17.72
C GLY A 15 25.34 28.47 -18.02
N PRO A 16 25.81 27.74 -19.05
CA PRO A 16 27.24 27.59 -19.30
C PRO A 16 27.86 28.95 -19.66
N TYR A 17 28.67 29.49 -18.75
CA TYR A 17 29.45 30.69 -19.00
C TYR A 17 30.55 30.36 -20.01
N VAL A 18 30.48 30.98 -21.18
CA VAL A 18 31.50 30.91 -22.23
C VAL A 18 32.60 31.88 -21.83
N GLY A 19 33.70 31.38 -21.27
CA GLY A 19 34.89 32.18 -21.00
C GLY A 19 35.59 32.64 -22.30
N PRO A 20 36.16 33.85 -22.36
CA PRO A 20 36.85 34.36 -23.54
C PRO A 20 38.15 33.58 -23.83
N LYS A 21 38.44 33.47 -25.12
CA LYS A 21 39.45 32.61 -25.75
C LYS A 21 40.89 32.88 -25.26
N ALA A 22 41.64 31.80 -25.01
CA ALA A 22 43.10 31.80 -25.08
C ALA A 22 43.56 31.48 -26.53
N PRO A 23 44.62 32.11 -27.04
CA PRO A 23 45.02 32.02 -28.45
C PRO A 23 45.59 30.64 -28.80
N TYR A 24 44.96 29.97 -29.76
CA TYR A 24 45.45 28.74 -30.36
C TYR A 24 46.71 29.03 -31.20
N LYS A 25 47.83 28.36 -30.90
CA LYS A 25 48.98 28.28 -31.80
C LYS A 25 48.72 27.16 -32.82
N LEU A 26 48.76 27.48 -34.10
CA LEU A 26 48.76 26.48 -35.19
C LEU A 26 50.22 26.05 -35.49
N PRO A 27 50.46 24.78 -35.86
CA PRO A 27 51.75 24.37 -36.41
C PRO A 27 51.82 24.62 -37.93
N ASP A 28 52.92 25.27 -38.34
CA ASP A 28 53.35 25.51 -39.72
C ASP A 28 53.64 24.18 -40.46
N PHE A 29 52.77 23.80 -41.41
CA PHE A 29 53.03 22.68 -42.33
C PHE A 29 52.55 22.99 -43.75
N ASN A 30 52.73 24.21 -44.25
CA ASN A 30 52.59 24.46 -45.68
C ASN A 30 53.45 25.62 -46.17
N LYS A 31 54.77 25.43 -46.18
CA LYS A 31 55.69 26.24 -46.97
C LYS A 31 55.87 25.55 -48.32
N SER A 32 54.90 25.71 -49.21
CA SER A 32 54.97 25.24 -50.59
C SER A 32 55.95 26.11 -51.38
N GLN A 33 57.22 25.70 -51.41
CA GLN A 33 58.13 26.03 -52.50
C GLN A 33 57.83 25.11 -53.69
N GLN A 34 57.55 25.76 -54.82
CA GLN A 34 57.98 25.40 -56.17
C GLN A 34 57.48 24.08 -56.80
N ASN A 35 56.64 24.30 -57.81
CA ASN A 35 56.43 23.51 -59.03
C ASN A 35 57.75 22.87 -59.55
N PRO A 36 57.70 21.68 -60.17
CA PRO A 36 57.47 21.67 -61.61
C PRO A 36 56.63 20.50 -62.17
N GLN A 37 56.24 20.74 -63.41
CA GLN A 37 55.41 19.97 -64.32
C GLN A 37 56.06 18.66 -64.84
N GLN A 38 55.17 17.79 -65.30
CA GLN A 38 55.25 16.93 -66.51
C GLN A 38 55.68 15.44 -66.43
N SER A 39 54.75 14.65 -66.98
CA SER A 39 54.88 13.45 -67.84
C SER A 39 54.46 12.09 -67.24
N SER A 40 53.46 11.48 -67.90
CA SER A 40 53.11 10.04 -67.87
C SER A 40 53.72 9.36 -69.13
N PRO A 41 53.54 8.05 -69.43
CA PRO A 41 52.94 6.92 -68.69
C PRO A 41 53.76 5.59 -68.73
N ASN A 42 53.53 4.62 -67.82
CA ASN A 42 53.30 3.18 -68.14
C ASN A 42 53.07 2.30 -66.87
N THR A 43 52.28 1.23 -67.05
CA THR A 43 51.87 0.15 -66.09
C THR A 43 52.85 -1.05 -66.12
N PRO A 44 52.66 -2.21 -65.43
CA PRO A 44 51.88 -2.61 -64.22
C PRO A 44 52.67 -3.51 -63.19
N GLY A 45 52.10 -3.80 -62.01
CA GLY A 45 52.55 -4.88 -61.10
C GLY A 45 51.84 -4.83 -59.73
N GLN A 46 50.81 -5.64 -59.46
CA GLN A 46 50.80 -7.01 -58.89
C GLN A 46 51.05 -7.08 -57.36
N GLY A 47 50.03 -7.58 -56.64
CA GLY A 47 50.20 -8.40 -55.42
C GLY A 47 50.09 -7.69 -54.07
N GLY A 48 49.03 -7.99 -53.30
CA GLY A 48 48.94 -7.58 -51.89
C GLY A 48 47.57 -7.80 -51.26
N GLN A 49 47.13 -9.06 -51.20
CA GLN A 49 45.95 -9.49 -50.44
C GLN A 49 46.25 -9.49 -48.93
N GLY A 50 45.45 -8.77 -48.14
CA GLY A 50 45.40 -8.87 -46.68
C GLY A 50 43.95 -8.98 -46.23
N GLN A 51 43.53 -10.21 -45.90
CA GLN A 51 42.20 -10.61 -45.44
C GLN A 51 41.89 -10.14 -44.01
N GLY A 52 40.65 -9.71 -43.78
CA GLY A 52 40.08 -9.44 -42.46
C GLY A 52 38.56 -9.18 -42.55
N GLN A 53 37.79 -10.28 -42.60
CA GLN A 53 36.32 -10.42 -42.55
C GLN A 53 35.72 -9.75 -41.28
N ALA A 54 34.45 -9.31 -41.17
CA ALA A 54 33.21 -9.74 -41.81
C ALA A 54 32.10 -8.66 -41.66
N GLY A 55 31.16 -8.64 -42.61
CA GLY A 55 29.94 -7.82 -42.55
C GLY A 55 29.21 -7.77 -43.89
N ALA A 56 28.62 -8.91 -44.26
CA ALA A 56 27.67 -9.17 -45.36
C ALA A 56 27.28 -8.00 -46.30
N ALA A 57 27.87 -8.01 -47.50
CA ALA A 57 27.16 -7.65 -48.72
C ALA A 57 27.62 -8.59 -49.84
N LYS A 58 26.66 -9.34 -50.36
CA LYS A 58 26.78 -10.36 -51.39
C LYS A 58 26.97 -9.66 -52.75
N GLN A 59 28.19 -9.66 -53.28
CA GLN A 59 28.55 -9.42 -54.69
C GLN A 59 30.07 -9.70 -54.77
N GLY A 60 30.56 -10.84 -55.25
CA GLY A 60 30.20 -11.41 -56.54
C GLY A 60 30.78 -10.54 -57.65
N GLY A 61 32.09 -10.65 -57.90
CA GLY A 61 32.78 -10.46 -59.19
C GLY A 61 32.56 -9.21 -60.05
N SER A 62 31.73 -8.25 -59.67
CA SER A 62 31.38 -7.11 -60.52
C SER A 62 32.32 -5.94 -60.25
N GLN A 63 32.92 -5.44 -61.32
CA GLN A 63 33.73 -4.23 -61.32
C GLN A 63 32.87 -3.07 -60.75
N GLU A 64 33.05 -2.75 -59.46
CA GLU A 64 32.40 -1.59 -58.84
C GLU A 64 32.75 -0.34 -59.67
N THR A 65 31.76 0.49 -60.01
CA THR A 65 32.06 1.75 -60.71
C THR A 65 33.00 2.59 -59.85
N PRO A 66 33.96 3.35 -60.43
CA PRO A 66 34.92 4.12 -59.64
C PRO A 66 34.27 5.06 -58.61
N ARG A 67 33.07 5.60 -58.94
CA ARG A 67 32.27 6.42 -58.02
C ARG A 67 31.76 5.64 -56.82
N GLN A 68 31.25 4.43 -57.04
CA GLN A 68 30.72 3.57 -55.98
C GLN A 68 31.84 3.08 -55.04
N LYS A 69 33.05 2.87 -55.55
CA LYS A 69 34.22 2.53 -54.74
C LYS A 69 34.63 3.68 -53.81
N VAL A 70 34.60 4.93 -54.29
CA VAL A 70 34.88 6.11 -53.44
C VAL A 70 33.80 6.29 -52.38
N GLU A 71 32.54 6.05 -52.73
CA GLU A 71 31.45 6.14 -51.76
C GLU A 71 31.56 5.07 -50.67
N ARG A 72 31.90 3.83 -51.05
CA ARG A 72 32.21 2.76 -50.09
C ARG A 72 33.42 3.11 -49.23
N LEU A 73 34.51 3.60 -49.81
CA LEU A 73 35.69 4.00 -49.05
C LEU A 73 35.41 5.19 -48.12
N ARG A 74 34.56 6.14 -48.52
CA ARG A 74 34.14 7.26 -47.68
C ARG A 74 33.19 6.79 -46.58
N ALA A 75 32.33 5.80 -46.85
CA ALA A 75 31.50 5.16 -45.83
C ALA A 75 32.36 4.36 -44.84
N GLN A 76 33.34 3.59 -45.32
CA GLN A 76 34.30 2.86 -44.51
C GLN A 76 35.18 3.81 -43.69
N ALA A 77 35.62 4.94 -44.24
CA ALA A 77 36.40 5.95 -43.52
C ALA A 77 35.56 6.67 -42.45
N ARG A 78 34.27 6.95 -42.72
CA ARG A 78 33.35 7.48 -41.69
C ARG A 78 33.11 6.46 -40.58
N ALA A 79 32.88 5.20 -40.92
CA ALA A 79 32.72 4.11 -39.97
C ALA A 79 34.01 3.89 -39.14
N ALA A 80 35.18 3.95 -39.77
CA ALA A 80 36.47 3.84 -39.09
C ALA A 80 36.73 5.01 -38.14
N ARG A 81 36.34 6.24 -38.51
CA ARG A 81 36.43 7.40 -37.61
C ARG A 81 35.51 7.28 -36.40
N LEU A 82 34.28 6.79 -36.59
CA LEU A 82 33.36 6.48 -35.49
C LEU A 82 33.91 5.37 -34.58
N ALA A 83 34.57 4.36 -35.15
CA ALA A 83 35.20 3.28 -34.40
C ALA A 83 36.46 3.71 -33.64
N GLN A 84 37.28 4.61 -34.22
CA GLN A 84 38.49 5.14 -33.61
C GLN A 84 38.20 6.15 -32.50
N ASN A 85 37.10 6.91 -32.61
CA ASN A 85 36.66 7.85 -31.57
C ASN A 85 35.85 7.17 -30.44
N GLY A 86 35.52 5.89 -30.60
CA GLY A 86 34.88 5.08 -29.56
C GLY A 86 35.89 4.67 -28.49
N SER A 87 36.18 5.58 -27.57
CA SER A 87 37.02 5.33 -26.39
C SER A 87 36.57 4.05 -25.66
N LEU A 88 37.51 3.19 -25.28
CA LEU A 88 37.23 1.99 -24.47
C LEU A 88 36.50 2.34 -23.17
N VAL A 89 36.76 3.53 -22.63
CA VAL A 89 36.08 4.08 -21.45
C VAL A 89 34.61 4.39 -21.76
N ASP A 90 34.31 4.94 -22.94
CA ASP A 90 32.93 5.22 -23.37
C ASP A 90 32.11 3.92 -23.49
N ARG A 91 32.72 2.85 -24.04
CA ARG A 91 32.11 1.51 -24.07
C ARG A 91 31.89 0.93 -22.66
N MET A 92 32.81 1.18 -21.73
CA MET A 92 32.69 0.74 -20.34
C MET A 92 31.56 1.48 -19.62
N VAL A 93 31.42 2.79 -19.83
CA VAL A 93 30.33 3.60 -19.26
C VAL A 93 28.98 3.17 -19.82
N GLU A 94 28.88 2.97 -21.14
CA GLU A 94 27.64 2.53 -21.78
C GLU A 94 27.20 1.14 -21.29
N ARG A 95 28.17 0.25 -21.03
CA ARG A 95 27.91 -1.07 -20.45
C ARG A 95 27.54 -0.96 -18.96
N GLY A 96 28.22 -0.09 -18.22
CA GLY A 96 27.96 0.21 -16.81
C GLY A 96 26.54 0.71 -16.56
N ARG A 97 26.03 1.59 -17.44
CA ARG A 97 24.65 2.08 -17.35
C ARG A 97 23.63 0.96 -17.54
N LYS A 98 23.87 0.07 -18.50
CA LYS A 98 22.99 -1.08 -18.76
C LYS A 98 23.03 -2.11 -17.62
N THR A 99 24.20 -2.36 -17.05
CA THR A 99 24.34 -3.27 -15.90
C THR A 99 23.71 -2.68 -14.65
N ALA A 100 23.91 -1.40 -14.36
CA ALA A 100 23.29 -0.74 -13.20
C ALA A 100 21.76 -0.82 -13.24
N ASN A 101 21.15 -0.50 -14.39
CA ASN A 101 19.70 -0.64 -14.56
C ASN A 101 19.23 -2.10 -14.47
N SER A 102 20.03 -3.06 -14.93
CA SER A 102 19.68 -4.48 -14.83
C SER A 102 19.74 -4.97 -13.38
N VAL A 103 20.79 -4.60 -12.64
CA VAL A 103 20.94 -4.94 -11.21
C VAL A 103 19.85 -4.31 -10.37
N HIS A 104 19.52 -3.03 -10.63
CA HIS A 104 18.43 -2.36 -9.92
C HIS A 104 17.08 -3.05 -10.13
N LYS A 105 16.77 -3.46 -11.38
CA LYS A 105 15.56 -4.23 -11.69
C LYS A 105 15.54 -5.58 -10.99
N VAL A 106 16.65 -6.32 -11.00
CA VAL A 106 16.77 -7.60 -10.29
C VAL A 106 16.51 -7.39 -8.80
N PHE A 107 17.12 -6.38 -8.17
CA PHE A 107 16.89 -6.09 -6.75
C PHE A 107 15.43 -5.74 -6.42
N ILE A 108 14.76 -4.97 -7.27
CA ILE A 108 13.35 -4.64 -7.09
C ILE A 108 12.50 -5.92 -7.15
N TYR A 109 12.71 -6.76 -8.17
CA TYR A 109 11.94 -7.98 -8.31
C TYR A 109 12.22 -8.99 -7.20
N THR A 110 13.46 -9.09 -6.70
CA THR A 110 13.77 -9.95 -5.56
C THR A 110 13.11 -9.45 -4.28
N LEU A 111 13.12 -8.13 -4.01
CA LEU A 111 12.44 -7.57 -2.84
C LEU A 111 10.92 -7.80 -2.89
N ILE A 112 10.31 -7.61 -4.06
CA ILE A 112 8.86 -7.83 -4.25
C ILE A 112 8.51 -9.31 -4.08
N ALA A 113 9.31 -10.22 -4.64
CA ALA A 113 9.09 -11.65 -4.46
C ALA A 113 9.28 -12.06 -3.00
N ALA A 114 10.33 -11.58 -2.34
CA ALA A 114 10.60 -11.87 -0.94
C ALA A 114 9.51 -11.34 0.00
N SER A 115 8.99 -10.14 -0.25
CA SER A 115 7.88 -9.58 0.54
C SER A 115 6.59 -10.37 0.34
N GLY A 116 6.31 -10.82 -0.90
CA GLY A 116 5.18 -11.71 -1.19
C GLY A 116 5.28 -13.03 -0.43
N VAL A 117 6.43 -13.70 -0.46
CA VAL A 117 6.66 -14.97 0.26
C VAL A 117 6.52 -14.77 1.77
N CYS A 118 7.07 -13.69 2.32
CA CYS A 118 6.94 -13.35 3.74
C CYS A 118 5.47 -13.14 4.14
N GLY A 119 4.69 -12.45 3.31
CA GLY A 119 3.26 -12.26 3.54
C GLY A 119 2.49 -13.58 3.58
N VAL A 120 2.73 -14.47 2.61
CA VAL A 120 2.09 -15.80 2.57
C VAL A 120 2.47 -16.65 3.78
N LEU A 121 3.75 -16.64 4.19
CA LEU A 121 4.21 -17.34 5.39
C LEU A 121 3.52 -16.82 6.66
N THR A 122 3.30 -15.52 6.76
CA THR A 122 2.62 -14.91 7.91
C THR A 122 1.16 -15.36 8.02
N ILE A 123 0.43 -15.35 6.89
CA ILE A 123 -0.96 -15.80 6.83
C ILE A 123 -1.03 -17.30 7.16
N TYR A 124 -0.15 -18.10 6.57
CA TYR A 124 -0.07 -19.54 6.84
C TYR A 124 0.20 -19.82 8.34
N SER A 125 1.12 -19.07 8.95
CA SER A 125 1.42 -19.17 10.39
C SER A 125 0.19 -18.85 11.25
N GLY A 126 -0.53 -17.76 10.95
CA GLY A 126 -1.75 -17.39 11.67
C GLY A 126 -2.86 -18.45 11.55
N ILE A 127 -3.06 -19.01 10.35
CA ILE A 127 -4.04 -20.08 10.12
C ILE A 127 -3.64 -21.36 10.87
N SER A 128 -2.36 -21.76 10.79
CA SER A 128 -1.86 -22.94 11.49
C SER A 128 -2.05 -22.84 13.01
N LEU A 129 -1.75 -21.68 13.60
CA LEU A 129 -1.92 -21.46 15.03
C LEU A 129 -3.40 -21.50 15.43
N THR A 130 -4.28 -20.86 14.65
CA THR A 130 -5.71 -20.82 14.95
C THR A 130 -6.35 -22.21 14.84
N MET A 131 -5.98 -23.01 13.85
CA MET A 131 -6.50 -24.38 13.71
C MET A 131 -6.04 -25.28 14.87
N TRP A 132 -4.77 -25.18 15.29
CA TRP A 132 -4.27 -25.94 16.43
C TRP A 132 -4.96 -25.53 17.74
N ASN A 133 -5.13 -24.22 17.98
CA ASN A 133 -5.85 -23.72 19.16
C ASN A 133 -7.33 -24.13 19.16
N ARG A 134 -7.98 -24.12 18.00
CA ARG A 134 -9.36 -24.62 17.87
C ARG A 134 -9.46 -26.09 18.26
N ARG A 135 -8.53 -26.92 17.79
CA ARG A 135 -8.53 -28.35 18.12
C ARG A 135 -8.30 -28.63 19.60
N GLN A 136 -7.38 -27.90 20.25
CA GLN A 136 -7.17 -28.01 21.70
C GLN A 136 -8.39 -27.53 22.49
N ARG A 137 -9.04 -26.45 22.03
CA ARG A 137 -10.28 -25.95 22.63
C ARG A 137 -11.43 -26.94 22.51
N GLU A 138 -11.57 -27.64 21.38
CA GLU A 138 -12.58 -28.69 21.21
C GLU A 138 -12.41 -29.79 22.27
N LEU A 139 -11.19 -30.32 22.44
CA LEU A 139 -10.92 -31.36 23.43
C LEU A 139 -11.13 -30.88 24.88
N TRP A 140 -10.78 -29.62 25.16
CA TRP A 140 -11.04 -29.02 26.47
C TRP A 140 -12.55 -28.81 26.71
N LEU A 141 -13.28 -28.33 25.70
CA LEU A 141 -14.72 -28.13 25.77
C LEU A 141 -15.46 -29.46 25.99
N ASP A 142 -15.07 -30.52 25.29
CA ASP A 142 -15.66 -31.85 25.47
C ASP A 142 -15.52 -32.34 26.93
N ARG A 143 -14.36 -32.11 27.55
CA ARG A 143 -14.13 -32.42 28.98
C ARG A 143 -14.99 -31.57 29.90
N GLN A 144 -15.02 -30.25 29.68
CA GLN A 144 -15.85 -29.34 30.48
C GLN A 144 -17.35 -29.66 30.38
N LEU A 145 -17.82 -30.08 29.19
CA LEU A 145 -19.20 -30.51 28.99
C LEU A 145 -19.50 -31.81 29.74
N ALA A 146 -18.59 -32.78 29.72
CA ALA A 146 -18.72 -34.01 30.49
C ALA A 146 -18.75 -33.72 32.00
N ASP A 147 -17.88 -32.83 32.49
CA ASP A 147 -17.84 -32.42 33.91
C ASP A 147 -19.14 -31.70 34.32
N LEU A 148 -19.68 -30.85 33.45
CA LEU A 148 -20.97 -30.19 33.66
C LEU A 148 -22.13 -31.18 33.71
N GLN A 149 -22.14 -32.17 32.82
CA GLN A 149 -23.15 -33.23 32.82
C GLN A 149 -23.09 -34.05 34.10
N ALA A 150 -21.88 -34.47 34.50
CA ALA A 150 -21.66 -35.20 35.75
C ALA A 150 -22.09 -34.39 36.97
N ALA A 151 -21.81 -33.08 37.00
CA ALA A 151 -22.26 -32.18 38.06
C ALA A 151 -23.80 -32.09 38.13
N ARG A 152 -24.49 -32.04 36.98
CA ARG A 152 -25.96 -32.04 36.93
C ARG A 152 -26.55 -33.35 37.41
N GLU A 153 -25.99 -34.47 37.00
CA GLU A 153 -26.42 -35.81 37.44
C GLU A 153 -26.24 -35.96 38.95
N ALA A 154 -25.09 -35.57 39.50
CA ALA A 154 -24.83 -35.62 40.94
C ALA A 154 -25.73 -34.66 41.73
N TYR A 155 -26.07 -33.50 41.17
CA TYR A 155 -27.03 -32.57 41.77
C TYR A 155 -28.43 -33.17 41.85
N ILE A 156 -28.90 -33.81 40.79
CA ILE A 156 -30.19 -34.50 40.76
C ILE A 156 -30.19 -35.71 41.72
N ALA A 157 -29.08 -36.45 41.79
CA ALA A 157 -28.90 -37.55 42.72
C ALA A 157 -28.76 -37.10 44.19
N GLY A 158 -28.60 -35.80 44.44
CA GLY A 158 -28.40 -35.23 45.79
C GLY A 158 -27.02 -35.50 46.38
N THR A 159 -26.07 -36.05 45.61
CA THR A 159 -24.70 -36.38 46.03
C THR A 159 -23.66 -35.42 45.46
N ALA A 160 -24.07 -34.20 45.10
CA ALA A 160 -23.18 -33.21 44.50
C ALA A 160 -22.05 -32.79 45.43
N THR A 161 -20.83 -32.81 44.89
CA THR A 161 -19.65 -32.28 45.59
C THR A 161 -19.71 -30.73 45.60
N PRO A 162 -19.03 -30.07 46.56
CA PRO A 162 -19.00 -28.60 46.60
C PRO A 162 -18.41 -28.00 45.30
N GLU A 163 -17.42 -28.66 44.69
CA GLU A 163 -16.84 -28.27 43.41
C GLU A 163 -17.87 -28.33 42.27
N GLN A 164 -18.69 -29.39 42.20
CA GLN A 164 -19.75 -29.51 41.19
C GLN A 164 -20.83 -28.43 41.35
N LEU A 165 -21.15 -28.04 42.58
CA LEU A 165 -22.08 -26.93 42.85
C LEU A 165 -21.50 -25.57 42.41
N GLU A 166 -20.20 -25.36 42.59
CA GLU A 166 -19.52 -24.16 42.11
C GLU A 166 -19.50 -24.08 40.60
N ILE A 167 -19.23 -25.19 39.90
CA ILE A 167 -19.30 -25.28 38.44
C ILE A 167 -20.70 -24.87 37.94
N LEU A 168 -21.77 -25.36 38.58
CA LEU A 168 -23.15 -24.99 38.23
C LEU A 168 -23.49 -23.52 38.54
N ARG A 169 -22.93 -22.95 39.62
CA ARG A 169 -23.09 -21.52 39.93
C ARG A 169 -22.37 -20.65 38.89
N ASN A 170 -21.16 -21.04 38.50
CA ASN A 170 -20.36 -20.33 37.51
C ASN A 170 -21.04 -20.33 36.13
N GLU A 171 -21.69 -21.43 35.74
CA GLU A 171 -22.52 -21.49 34.54
C GLU A 171 -23.64 -20.42 34.59
N LYS A 172 -24.42 -20.40 35.68
CA LYS A 172 -25.52 -19.44 35.84
C LYS A 172 -25.05 -17.99 35.80
N ILE A 173 -23.90 -17.70 36.40
CA ILE A 173 -23.29 -16.35 36.36
C ILE A 173 -22.87 -16.01 34.92
N GLY A 174 -22.29 -16.97 34.21
CA GLY A 174 -21.92 -16.83 32.80
C GLY A 174 -23.11 -16.53 31.89
N ASP A 175 -24.24 -17.23 32.09
CA ASP A 175 -25.46 -17.01 31.30
C ASP A 175 -26.04 -15.62 31.50
N ILE A 176 -26.09 -15.15 32.75
CA ILE A 176 -26.55 -13.80 33.08
C ILE A 176 -25.62 -12.76 32.45
N ALA A 177 -24.30 -12.98 32.49
CA ALA A 177 -23.34 -12.09 31.85
C ALA A 177 -23.50 -12.08 30.33
N GLN A 178 -23.69 -13.23 29.69
CA GLN A 178 -23.92 -13.30 28.25
C GLN A 178 -25.23 -12.63 27.82
N GLN A 179 -26.29 -12.76 28.62
CA GLN A 179 -27.54 -12.04 28.38
C GLN A 179 -27.31 -10.54 28.44
N LYS A 180 -26.62 -10.04 29.47
CA LYS A 180 -26.26 -8.63 29.58
C LYS A 180 -25.39 -8.13 28.44
N ILE A 181 -24.44 -8.95 27.96
CA ILE A 181 -23.60 -8.60 26.81
C ILE A 181 -24.45 -8.55 25.54
N LYS A 182 -25.34 -9.53 25.32
CA LYS A 182 -26.26 -9.54 24.17
C LYS A 182 -27.16 -8.31 24.20
N GLU A 183 -27.77 -8.01 25.34
CA GLU A 183 -28.59 -6.81 25.54
C GLU A 183 -27.78 -5.53 25.27
N ALA A 184 -26.54 -5.44 25.76
CA ALA A 184 -25.66 -4.31 25.51
C ALA A 184 -25.24 -4.20 24.02
N GLU A 185 -25.02 -5.33 23.35
CA GLU A 185 -24.72 -5.38 21.92
C GLU A 185 -25.93 -4.98 21.07
N GLU A 186 -27.13 -5.37 21.45
CA GLU A 186 -28.35 -4.92 20.78
C GLU A 186 -28.61 -3.42 21.00
N GLN A 187 -28.29 -2.93 22.20
CA GLN A 187 -28.32 -1.51 22.51
C GLN A 187 -27.21 -0.72 21.80
N ARG A 188 -26.11 -1.36 21.41
CA ARG A 188 -24.98 -0.69 20.75
C ARG A 188 -25.44 -0.06 19.43
N LEU A 189 -25.37 1.27 19.36
CA LEU A 189 -25.85 2.09 18.23
C LEU A 189 -25.40 1.59 16.85
N TRP A 190 -24.18 1.06 16.78
CA TRP A 190 -23.61 0.46 15.58
C TRP A 190 -24.41 -0.74 15.04
N ASN A 191 -24.94 -1.58 15.93
CA ASN A 191 -25.77 -2.72 15.55
C ASN A 191 -27.17 -2.28 15.13
N ARG A 192 -27.71 -1.21 15.72
CA ARG A 192 -28.96 -0.58 15.24
C ARG A 192 -28.80 -0.01 13.84
N THR A 193 -27.71 0.71 13.57
CA THR A 193 -27.40 1.24 12.23
C THR A 193 -27.18 0.12 11.21
N LYS A 194 -26.43 -0.94 11.56
CA LYS A 194 -26.25 -2.12 10.69
C LYS A 194 -27.57 -2.83 10.40
N ARG A 195 -28.42 -3.04 11.42
CA ARG A 195 -29.75 -3.62 11.23
C ARG A 195 -30.56 -2.76 10.26
N PHE A 196 -30.62 -1.44 10.46
CA PHE A 196 -31.34 -0.53 9.56
C PHE A 196 -30.81 -0.55 8.11
N LEU A 197 -29.48 -0.58 7.91
CA LEU A 197 -28.88 -0.64 6.57
C LEU A 197 -29.07 -1.99 5.87
N PHE A 198 -29.04 -3.11 6.59
CA PHE A 198 -29.16 -4.45 5.99
C PHE A 198 -30.60 -4.97 5.92
N ASP A 199 -31.52 -4.44 6.71
CA ASP A 199 -32.94 -4.76 6.64
C ASP A 199 -33.59 -4.22 5.35
N GLY A 200 -33.13 -3.05 4.88
CA GLY A 200 -33.55 -2.47 3.60
C GLY A 200 -33.12 -3.26 2.34
N MET A 201 -32.21 -4.24 2.46
CA MET A 201 -31.78 -5.10 1.33
C MET A 201 -32.40 -6.50 1.36
N LYS A 202 -32.90 -6.98 2.51
CA LYS A 202 -33.49 -8.32 2.64
C LYS A 202 -34.99 -8.37 2.31
N THR A 203 -35.65 -7.23 2.21
CA THR A 203 -37.08 -7.12 1.89
C THR A 203 -37.41 -7.30 0.40
N THR A 204 -36.44 -7.58 -0.47
CA THR A 204 -36.68 -7.68 -1.93
C THR A 204 -36.69 -9.11 -2.50
N GLU A 205 -36.35 -10.16 -1.75
CA GLU A 205 -36.07 -11.48 -2.39
C GLU A 205 -36.84 -12.71 -1.87
N HIS A 206 -37.98 -12.54 -1.18
CA HIS A 206 -38.89 -13.66 -0.94
C HIS A 206 -40.36 -13.29 -1.22
N GLN A 207 -40.75 -13.39 -2.49
CA GLN A 207 -42.15 -13.55 -2.88
C GLN A 207 -42.26 -14.50 -4.08
N PRO A 208 -42.36 -15.83 -3.87
CA PRO A 208 -43.04 -16.69 -4.83
C PRO A 208 -44.54 -16.56 -4.58
N ALA A 209 -45.26 -16.19 -5.64
CA ALA A 209 -46.68 -15.89 -5.64
C ALA A 209 -47.56 -17.12 -5.33
N ALA A 210 -48.58 -16.93 -4.47
CA ALA A 210 -49.85 -17.66 -4.52
C ALA A 210 -50.95 -16.94 -3.71
N THR A 211 -51.68 -16.05 -4.40
CA THR A 211 -53.15 -15.80 -4.34
C THR A 211 -53.84 -15.17 -3.10
N PRO A 212 -54.99 -14.49 -3.32
CA PRO A 212 -55.38 -13.26 -2.63
C PRO A 212 -56.69 -13.39 -1.80
N ALA A 213 -57.10 -12.25 -1.25
CA ALA A 213 -58.46 -11.88 -0.81
C ALA A 213 -58.78 -11.96 0.70
N SER A 214 -58.78 -10.78 1.32
CA SER A 214 -59.92 -10.20 2.06
C SER A 214 -59.43 -8.90 2.72
N ALA A 215 -59.84 -7.72 2.23
CA ALA A 215 -60.88 -6.90 2.86
C ALA A 215 -60.46 -6.44 4.28
N ALA A 216 -60.34 -5.16 4.62
CA ALA A 216 -60.90 -3.95 4.05
C ALA A 216 -60.12 -2.72 4.60
N ALA A 217 -60.22 -1.60 3.86
CA ALA A 217 -60.21 -0.18 4.27
C ALA A 217 -59.34 0.25 5.48
N ILE A 218 -58.51 1.29 5.39
CA ILE A 218 -58.86 2.73 5.33
C ILE A 218 -57.50 3.45 5.09
N GLY A 219 -57.34 4.28 4.07
CA GLY A 219 -57.47 5.74 4.19
C GLY A 219 -56.23 6.36 4.87
N GLY A 220 -55.41 7.09 4.11
CA GLY A 220 -54.14 7.63 4.59
C GLY A 220 -54.24 8.76 5.61
N GLU A 221 -53.26 8.84 6.50
CA GLU A 221 -52.70 10.07 7.09
C GLU A 221 -51.47 9.71 7.98
N GLY A 222 -50.34 9.37 7.35
CA GLY A 222 -49.12 8.94 8.04
C GLY A 222 -48.14 10.06 8.43
N GLY A 223 -48.61 11.30 8.65
CA GLY A 223 -47.72 12.46 8.74
C GLY A 223 -47.64 13.21 10.07
N LYS A 224 -48.53 12.95 11.04
CA LYS A 224 -48.70 13.87 12.19
C LYS A 224 -48.62 13.24 13.58
N ILE A 225 -48.56 11.91 13.69
CA ILE A 225 -48.53 11.22 14.99
C ILE A 225 -47.12 11.18 15.61
N GLY A 226 -46.04 11.16 14.80
CA GLY A 226 -44.67 11.05 15.33
C GLY A 226 -44.08 12.33 15.95
N VAL A 227 -44.59 13.52 15.62
CA VAL A 227 -43.99 14.79 16.08
C VAL A 227 -44.45 15.17 17.48
N LEU A 228 -45.70 14.82 17.85
CA LEU A 228 -46.22 15.04 19.21
C LEU A 228 -45.61 14.07 20.22
N GLU A 229 -45.29 12.84 19.81
CA GLU A 229 -44.61 11.85 20.65
C GLU A 229 -43.13 12.21 20.85
N ALA A 230 -42.44 12.72 19.83
CA ALA A 230 -41.07 13.22 19.93
C ALA A 230 -40.94 14.46 20.86
N LEU A 231 -41.93 15.35 20.86
CA LEU A 231 -41.96 16.51 21.77
C LEU A 231 -42.26 16.11 23.21
N ASN A 232 -43.07 15.06 23.42
CA ASN A 232 -43.36 14.55 24.77
C ASN A 232 -42.16 13.77 25.34
N ALA A 233 -41.44 13.01 24.50
CA ALA A 233 -40.19 12.35 24.85
C ALA A 233 -39.07 13.37 25.18
N SER A 234 -38.97 14.46 24.41
CA SER A 234 -38.00 15.53 24.68
C SER A 234 -38.26 16.26 26.01
N LYS A 235 -39.52 16.47 26.40
CA LYS A 235 -39.86 17.05 27.72
C LYS A 235 -39.61 16.07 28.87
N ALA A 236 -39.81 14.77 28.64
CA ALA A 236 -39.49 13.74 29.64
C ALA A 236 -37.97 13.61 29.84
N ASP A 237 -37.17 13.72 28.78
CA ASP A 237 -35.70 13.70 28.84
C ASP A 237 -35.11 14.96 29.51
N GLU A 238 -35.68 16.15 29.31
CA GLU A 238 -35.27 17.37 30.04
C GLU A 238 -35.64 17.34 31.54
N ALA A 239 -36.74 16.69 31.90
CA ALA A 239 -37.13 16.50 33.30
C ALA A 239 -36.27 15.43 33.99
N ALA A 240 -35.93 14.35 33.29
CA ALA A 240 -35.02 13.32 33.78
C ALA A 240 -33.59 13.86 33.97
N SER A 241 -33.08 14.63 33.01
CA SER A 241 -31.72 15.20 33.07
C SER A 241 -31.54 16.29 34.14
N LYS A 242 -32.60 17.01 34.53
CA LYS A 242 -32.59 17.89 35.73
C LYS A 242 -32.64 17.12 37.04
N SER A 243 -33.21 15.91 37.06
CA SER A 243 -33.26 15.05 38.26
C SER A 243 -31.98 14.23 38.47
N THR A 244 -31.28 13.84 37.40
CA THR A 244 -29.99 13.14 37.48
C THR A 244 -28.81 14.06 37.78
N ALA A 245 -28.87 15.34 37.39
CA ALA A 245 -27.81 16.31 37.72
C ALA A 245 -27.73 16.64 39.23
N VAL A 246 -28.79 16.35 40.01
CA VAL A 246 -28.83 16.60 41.46
C VAL A 246 -28.38 15.36 42.26
N LEU A 247 -28.39 14.16 41.68
CA LEU A 247 -27.95 12.93 42.35
C LEU A 247 -26.46 12.59 42.13
N ASP A 248 -25.83 13.10 41.07
CA ASP A 248 -24.45 12.71 40.68
C ASP A 248 -23.33 13.45 41.43
N GLN A 249 -23.66 14.35 42.37
CA GLN A 249 -22.64 15.13 43.08
C GLN A 249 -22.20 14.55 44.43
N GLN A 250 -22.72 13.41 44.89
CA GLN A 250 -22.46 12.99 46.28
C GLN A 250 -21.89 11.58 46.51
N GLN A 251 -21.75 10.71 45.51
CA GLN A 251 -21.18 9.38 45.75
C GLN A 251 -20.48 8.82 44.51
N GLN A 252 -19.16 8.99 44.42
CA GLN A 252 -18.23 8.01 43.79
C GLN A 252 -16.79 8.53 43.88
N GLN A 253 -16.21 8.50 45.08
CA GLN A 253 -14.76 8.27 45.19
C GLN A 253 -14.57 6.75 45.16
N GLY A 254 -14.47 6.22 43.94
CA GLY A 254 -14.17 4.81 43.67
C GLY A 254 -12.75 4.44 44.10
N GLY A 255 -12.50 3.13 44.22
CA GLY A 255 -11.23 2.59 44.72
C GLY A 255 -10.03 2.94 43.83
N PRO A 256 -8.81 2.59 44.24
CA PRO A 256 -7.58 2.95 43.50
C PRO A 256 -7.54 2.41 42.06
N LEU A 257 -8.28 1.34 41.77
CA LEU A 257 -8.45 0.79 40.42
C LEU A 257 -9.37 1.63 39.53
N ASP A 258 -10.40 2.26 40.11
CA ASP A 258 -11.31 3.16 39.38
C ASP A 258 -10.59 4.47 39.05
N VAL A 259 -9.74 4.96 39.95
CA VAL A 259 -8.89 6.13 39.70
C VAL A 259 -7.89 5.85 38.57
N LEU A 260 -7.36 4.63 38.46
CA LEU A 260 -6.49 4.25 37.35
C LEU A 260 -7.27 4.09 36.04
N ALA A 261 -8.50 3.56 36.09
CA ALA A 261 -9.37 3.46 34.93
C ALA A 261 -9.78 4.84 34.41
N GLU A 262 -10.15 5.77 35.29
CA GLU A 262 -10.47 7.16 34.94
C GLU A 262 -9.26 7.88 34.35
N ASN A 263 -8.06 7.70 34.91
CA ASN A 263 -6.84 8.29 34.36
C ASN A 263 -6.46 7.70 33.00
N ALA A 264 -6.64 6.39 32.82
CA ALA A 264 -6.41 5.71 31.54
C ALA A 264 -7.43 6.18 30.49
N GLU A 265 -8.70 6.32 30.87
CA GLU A 265 -9.77 6.81 30.00
C GLU A 265 -9.56 8.28 29.61
N ALA A 266 -9.17 9.14 30.57
CA ALA A 266 -8.82 10.54 30.31
C ALA A 266 -7.64 10.66 29.34
N SER A 267 -6.59 9.84 29.52
CA SER A 267 -5.41 9.81 28.66
C SER A 267 -5.75 9.32 27.24
N ALA A 268 -6.61 8.31 27.12
CA ALA A 268 -7.08 7.81 25.83
C ALA A 268 -7.93 8.85 25.07
N LYS A 269 -8.83 9.57 25.77
CA LYS A 269 -9.65 10.64 25.19
C LYS A 269 -8.80 11.83 24.71
N GLN A 270 -7.72 12.17 25.42
CA GLN A 270 -6.80 13.24 24.99
C GLN A 270 -5.98 12.82 23.76
N SER A 271 -5.48 11.59 23.73
CA SER A 271 -4.74 11.04 22.57
C SER A 271 -5.62 11.00 21.32
N ALA A 272 -6.87 10.52 21.44
CA ALA A 272 -7.82 10.46 20.32
C ALA A 272 -8.16 11.85 19.76
N LYS A 273 -8.33 12.87 20.63
CA LYS A 273 -8.58 14.26 20.22
C LYS A 273 -7.35 14.92 19.55
N SER A 274 -6.14 14.54 19.97
CA SER A 274 -4.89 15.02 19.39
C SER A 274 -4.73 14.57 17.94
N TRP A 275 -5.04 13.30 17.66
CA TRP A 275 -4.86 12.71 16.33
C TRP A 275 -5.96 13.18 15.36
N SER A 276 -7.19 13.37 15.84
CA SER A 276 -8.26 13.96 15.04
C SER A 276 -7.98 15.41 14.67
N ASN A 277 -7.41 16.21 15.57
CA ASN A 277 -7.06 17.61 15.26
C ASN A 277 -5.93 17.74 14.22
N TRP A 278 -5.04 16.75 14.11
CA TRP A 278 -4.00 16.77 13.08
C TRP A 278 -4.54 16.51 11.66
N ILE A 279 -5.56 15.66 11.53
CA ILE A 279 -6.18 15.34 10.22
C ILE A 279 -7.03 16.50 9.67
N TRP A 280 -7.65 17.28 10.54
CA TRP A 280 -8.58 18.34 10.14
C TRP A 280 -7.97 19.76 10.12
N ARG A 281 -6.70 19.92 10.50
CA ARG A 281 -6.01 21.21 10.49
C ARG A 281 -5.12 21.36 9.26
N ARG A 282 -5.74 21.53 8.09
CA ARG A 282 -5.15 22.14 6.89
C ARG A 282 -6.15 23.09 6.26
#